data_AF-A0A9W8B9B8-F1
#
_entry.id   AF-A0A9W8B9B8-F1
#
_cell.length_a   1.000
_cell.length_b   1.000
_cell.length_c   1.000
_cell.angle_alpha   90.00
_cell.angle_beta   90.00
_cell.angle_gamma   90.00
#
_symmetry.space_group_name_H-M   'P 1'
#
loop_
_entity.id
_entity.type
_entity.pdbx_description
1 polymer ?
#
loop_
_entity_poly.entity_id
_entity_poly.type
_entity_poly.pdbx_seq_one_letter_code
_entity_poly.pdbx_strand_id
1 'polypeptide(L)'
;DADEDRALNTSIRDLVPFAVVGSEEIIDVGGTPVRGRRHGWGVINIFDDAHSDFVHLRNFMLRTHLSDLIEVTSQRHYEQFRTSQLRQIKELRAQQAAAAASGAIMPGMPQQVPPQVPAAHPSMA
;
A
#
# COMPACT_ATOMS: atom_id res chain seq x y z
N ASP A 1 18.28 -12.97 -15.08
CA ASP A 1 18.11 -11.95 -14.02
C ASP A 1 17.61 -10.65 -14.63
N ALA A 2 18.45 -9.68 -15.00
CA ALA A 2 17.97 -8.35 -15.42
C ALA A 2 17.09 -8.28 -16.70
N ASP A 3 17.25 -9.19 -17.66
CA ASP A 3 16.39 -9.25 -18.85
C ASP A 3 15.03 -9.91 -18.54
N GLU A 4 15.01 -10.87 -17.61
CA GLU A 4 13.81 -11.54 -17.13
C GLU A 4 12.95 -10.58 -16.29
N ASP A 5 13.59 -9.82 -15.39
CA ASP A 5 12.92 -8.77 -14.61
C ASP A 5 12.32 -7.69 -15.53
N ARG A 6 13.01 -7.34 -16.63
CA ARG A 6 12.48 -6.39 -17.63
C ARG A 6 11.29 -6.96 -18.39
N ALA A 7 11.32 -8.25 -18.75
CA ALA A 7 10.20 -8.91 -19.40
C ALA A 7 8.97 -8.99 -18.47
N LEU A 8 9.17 -9.37 -17.20
CA LEU A 8 8.13 -9.41 -16.17
C LEU A 8 7.53 -8.02 -15.92
N ASN A 9 8.36 -6.98 -15.81
CA ASN A 9 7.88 -5.61 -15.63
C ASN A 9 7.09 -5.11 -16.84
N THR A 10 7.46 -5.52 -18.06
CA THR A 10 6.75 -5.12 -19.27
C THR A 10 5.38 -5.78 -19.35
N SER A 11 5.32 -7.10 -19.12
CA SER A 11 4.04 -7.84 -19.16
C SER A 11 3.04 -7.34 -18.11
N ILE A 12 3.52 -6.96 -16.92
CA ILE A 12 2.65 -6.35 -15.91
C ILE A 12 2.13 -4.98 -16.34
N ARG A 13 2.97 -4.15 -16.96
CA ARG A 13 2.55 -2.82 -17.42
C ARG A 13 1.44 -2.89 -18.46
N ASP A 14 1.49 -3.91 -19.32
CA ASP A 14 0.46 -4.14 -20.33
C ASP A 14 -0.88 -4.59 -19.72
N LEU A 15 -0.86 -5.15 -18.51
CA LEU A 15 -2.04 -5.62 -17.77
C LEU A 15 -2.64 -4.56 -16.83
N VAL A 16 -1.97 -3.43 -16.61
CA VAL A 16 -2.47 -2.38 -15.72
C VAL A 16 -3.30 -1.36 -16.52
N PRO A 17 -4.52 -1.00 -16.06
CA PRO A 17 -5.16 -1.41 -14.81
C PRO A 17 -5.81 -2.80 -14.89
N PHE A 18 -5.61 -3.63 -13.85
CA PHE A 18 -6.22 -4.95 -13.77
C PHE A 18 -7.76 -4.87 -13.66
N ALA A 19 -8.47 -5.59 -14.52
CA ALA A 19 -9.92 -5.75 -14.47
C ALA A 19 -10.28 -6.97 -13.60
N VAL A 20 -10.45 -6.75 -12.30
CA VAL A 20 -10.65 -7.83 -11.32
C VAL A 20 -12.08 -7.99 -10.83
N VAL A 21 -12.48 -9.23 -10.60
CA VAL A 21 -13.71 -9.61 -9.89
C VAL A 21 -13.35 -10.32 -8.59
N GLY A 22 -13.86 -9.82 -7.46
CA GLY A 22 -13.73 -10.45 -6.15
C GLY A 22 -14.95 -11.30 -5.80
N SER A 23 -14.73 -12.44 -5.15
CA SER A 23 -15.76 -13.24 -4.48
C SER A 23 -15.16 -14.13 -3.40
N GLU A 24 -15.89 -14.35 -2.31
CA GLU A 24 -15.60 -15.38 -1.30
C GLU A 24 -16.47 -16.64 -1.48
N GLU A 25 -17.54 -16.54 -2.27
CA GLU A 25 -18.52 -17.60 -2.49
C GLU A 25 -17.95 -18.73 -3.35
N ILE A 26 -18.20 -19.97 -2.95
CA ILE A 26 -17.92 -21.18 -3.74
C ILE A 26 -19.24 -21.68 -4.32
N ILE A 27 -19.26 -21.83 -5.64
CA ILE A 27 -20.43 -22.14 -6.44
C ILE A 27 -20.16 -23.43 -7.20
N ASP A 28 -21.09 -24.38 -7.17
CA ASP A 28 -21.01 -25.57 -8.02
C ASP A 28 -21.42 -25.23 -9.47
N VAL A 29 -20.51 -25.50 -10.41
CA VAL A 29 -20.73 -25.38 -11.85
C VAL A 29 -20.42 -26.74 -12.49
N GLY A 30 -21.46 -27.52 -12.75
CA GLY A 30 -21.33 -28.83 -13.40
C GLY A 30 -20.56 -29.86 -12.56
N GLY A 31 -20.74 -29.84 -11.23
CA GLY A 31 -20.06 -30.74 -10.29
C GLY A 31 -18.64 -30.30 -9.94
N THR A 32 -18.19 -29.14 -10.44
CA THR A 32 -16.90 -28.54 -10.07
C THR A 32 -17.15 -27.32 -9.19
N PRO A 33 -16.61 -27.29 -7.96
CA PRO A 33 -16.69 -26.11 -7.10
C PRO A 33 -15.74 -25.03 -7.63
N VAL A 34 -16.29 -23.87 -7.98
CA VAL A 34 -15.52 -22.71 -8.44
C VAL A 34 -15.78 -21.53 -7.51
N ARG A 35 -14.75 -20.71 -7.25
CA ARG A 35 -14.95 -19.44 -6.54
C ARG A 35 -15.44 -18.40 -7.53
N GLY A 36 -16.59 -17.78 -7.26
CA GLY A 36 -17.26 -17.03 -8.31
C GLY A 36 -18.43 -16.17 -7.85
N ARG A 37 -19.06 -15.48 -8.79
CA ARG A 37 -20.32 -14.75 -8.57
C ARG A 37 -21.41 -15.31 -9.45
N ARG A 38 -22.57 -15.61 -8.87
CA ARG A 38 -23.76 -16.06 -9.62
C ARG A 38 -24.65 -14.88 -9.99
N HIS A 39 -25.07 -14.84 -11.25
CA HIS A 39 -26.05 -13.91 -11.79
C HIS A 39 -27.15 -14.69 -12.53
N GLY A 40 -28.28 -14.03 -12.83
CA GLY A 40 -29.38 -14.65 -13.58
C GLY A 40 -29.00 -15.08 -15.00
N TRP A 41 -27.92 -14.53 -15.55
CA TRP A 41 -27.40 -14.83 -16.89
C TRP A 41 -26.19 -15.79 -16.89
N GLY A 42 -25.65 -16.16 -15.73
CA GLY A 42 -24.47 -17.05 -15.69
C GLY A 42 -23.69 -16.99 -14.38
N VAL A 43 -22.52 -17.63 -14.39
CA VAL A 43 -21.58 -17.64 -13.26
C VAL A 43 -20.24 -17.09 -13.74
N ILE A 44 -19.70 -16.12 -13.01
CA ILE A 44 -18.35 -15.58 -13.22
C ILE A 44 -17.40 -16.38 -12.34
N ASN A 45 -16.49 -17.15 -12.92
CA ASN A 45 -15.40 -17.79 -12.19
C ASN A 45 -14.24 -16.79 -12.03
N ILE A 46 -13.86 -16.44 -10.79
CA ILE A 46 -12.82 -15.42 -10.56
C ILE A 46 -11.42 -15.89 -10.94
N PHE A 47 -11.21 -17.20 -11.07
CA PHE A 47 -9.91 -17.78 -11.45
C PHE A 47 -9.78 -18.02 -12.96
N ASP A 48 -10.84 -17.75 -13.71
CA ASP A 48 -10.83 -17.84 -15.16
C ASP A 48 -10.35 -16.53 -15.77
N ASP A 49 -9.30 -16.61 -16.56
CA ASP A 49 -8.64 -15.45 -17.17
C ASP A 49 -9.52 -14.75 -18.21
N ALA A 50 -10.48 -15.47 -18.80
CA ALA A 50 -11.47 -14.87 -19.69
C ALA A 50 -12.49 -13.99 -18.94
N HIS A 51 -12.57 -14.10 -17.61
CA HIS A 51 -13.54 -13.38 -16.79
C HIS A 51 -12.92 -12.28 -15.91
N SER A 52 -11.66 -12.43 -15.51
CA SER A 52 -11.05 -11.57 -14.48
C SER A 52 -9.53 -11.70 -14.47
N ASP A 53 -8.83 -10.56 -14.35
CA ASP A 53 -7.37 -10.50 -14.19
C ASP A 53 -6.90 -10.89 -12.78
N PHE A 54 -7.78 -11.46 -11.95
CA PHE A 54 -7.47 -11.77 -10.55
C PHE A 54 -6.24 -12.68 -10.39
N VAL A 55 -6.06 -13.66 -11.28
CA VAL A 55 -4.89 -14.56 -11.25
C VAL A 55 -3.61 -13.78 -11.52
N HIS A 56 -3.64 -12.86 -12.49
CA HIS A 56 -2.54 -11.98 -12.82
C HIS A 56 -2.19 -11.05 -11.66
N LEU A 57 -3.18 -10.36 -11.09
CA LEU A 57 -2.98 -9.49 -9.92
C LEU A 57 -2.40 -10.26 -8.72
N ARG A 58 -2.95 -11.44 -8.40
CA ARG A 58 -2.48 -12.27 -7.29
C ARG A 58 -1.03 -12.68 -7.48
N ASN A 59 -0.67 -13.16 -8.68
CA ASN A 59 0.69 -13.61 -8.98
C ASN A 59 1.67 -12.44 -8.99
N PHE A 60 1.26 -11.28 -9.48
CA PHE A 60 2.02 -10.04 -9.39
C PHE A 60 2.36 -9.70 -7.94
N MET A 61 1.33 -9.49 -7.10
CA MET A 61 1.53 -9.02 -5.73
C MET A 61 2.23 -10.03 -4.82
N LEU A 62 1.86 -11.31 -4.92
CA LEU A 62 2.22 -12.31 -3.91
C LEU A 62 3.34 -13.27 -4.33
N ARG A 63 3.62 -13.41 -5.63
CA ARG A 63 4.62 -14.37 -6.12
C ARG A 63 5.85 -13.71 -6.71
N THR A 64 5.67 -12.66 -7.50
CA THR A 64 6.77 -12.10 -8.31
C THR A 64 7.31 -10.79 -7.74
N HIS A 65 6.45 -9.87 -7.28
CA HIS A 65 6.89 -8.51 -6.93
C HIS A 65 6.75 -8.17 -5.44
N LEU A 66 6.45 -9.14 -4.57
CA LEU A 66 6.23 -8.86 -3.14
C LEU A 66 7.45 -8.20 -2.49
N SER A 67 8.65 -8.73 -2.76
CA SER A 67 9.90 -8.20 -2.22
C SER A 67 10.15 -6.77 -2.67
N ASP A 68 10.00 -6.50 -3.96
CA ASP A 68 10.18 -5.16 -4.54
C ASP A 68 9.16 -4.16 -3.99
N LEU A 69 7.89 -4.58 -3.82
CA LEU A 69 6.85 -3.74 -3.23
C LEU A 69 7.21 -3.35 -1.79
N ILE A 70 7.76 -4.29 -1.00
CA ILE A 70 8.26 -4.02 0.35
C ILE A 70 9.47 -3.08 0.31
N GLU A 71 10.43 -3.35 -0.57
CA GLU A 71 11.66 -2.57 -0.70
C GLU A 71 11.38 -1.12 -1.09
N VAL A 72 10.58 -0.89 -2.13
CA VAL A 72 10.18 0.45 -2.59
C VAL A 72 9.45 1.18 -1.48
N THR A 73 8.56 0.51 -0.75
CA THR A 73 7.86 1.12 0.38
C THR A 73 8.82 1.56 1.49
N SER A 74 9.80 0.74 1.83
CA SER A 74 10.80 1.06 2.85
C SER A 74 11.78 2.15 2.40
N GLN A 75 12.46 1.95 1.28
CA GLN A 75 13.58 2.78 0.86
C GLN A 75 13.15 4.09 0.19
N ARG A 76 11.96 4.14 -0.43
CA ARG A 76 11.44 5.35 -1.07
C ARG A 76 10.38 6.00 -0.20
N HIS A 77 9.22 5.36 -0.06
CA HIS A 77 8.05 6.01 0.53
C HIS A 77 8.25 6.35 2.01
N TYR A 78 8.75 5.38 2.79
CA TYR A 78 9.02 5.59 4.21
C TYR A 78 10.20 6.55 4.43
N GLU A 79 11.32 6.40 3.74
CA GLU A 79 12.46 7.31 3.92
C GLU A 79 12.19 8.75 3.45
N GLN A 80 11.37 8.94 2.40
CA GLN A 80 10.89 10.27 1.99
C GLN A 80 10.04 10.90 3.09
N PHE A 81 9.07 10.15 3.61
CA PHE A 81 8.23 10.61 4.72
C PHE A 81 9.08 10.94 5.96
N ARG A 82 9.97 10.02 6.36
CA ARG A 82 10.87 10.18 7.51
C ARG A 82 11.72 11.44 7.40
N THR A 83 12.32 11.67 6.23
CA THR A 83 13.14 12.86 5.97
C THR A 83 12.31 14.14 6.07
N SER A 84 11.09 14.15 5.52
CA SER A 84 10.16 15.28 5.63
C SER A 84 9.83 15.60 7.10
N GLN A 85 9.46 14.58 7.89
CA GLN A 85 9.14 14.75 9.31
C GLN A 85 10.34 15.27 10.10
N LEU A 86 11.53 14.72 9.88
CA LEU A 86 12.74 15.17 10.55
C LEU A 86 13.10 16.62 10.21
N ARG A 87 12.87 17.07 8.97
CA ARG A 87 13.06 18.46 8.58
C ARG A 87 12.09 19.39 9.29
N GLN A 88 10.80 19.05 9.30
CA GLN A 88 9.78 19.84 9.99
C GLN A 88 10.08 19.98 11.49
N ILE A 89 10.49 18.90 12.16
CA ILE A 89 10.87 18.93 13.57
C ILE A 89 12.09 19.84 13.80
N LYS A 90 13.11 19.75 12.92
CA LYS A 90 14.30 20.62 13.00
C LYS A 90 13.93 22.09 12.83
N GLU A 91 13.07 22.41 11.88
CA GLU A 91 12.60 23.76 11.62
C GLU A 91 11.79 24.32 12.79
N LEU A 92 10.85 23.54 13.33
CA LEU A 92 10.09 23.93 14.52
C LEU A 92 11.00 24.22 15.73
N ARG A 93 12.01 23.36 15.95
CA ARG A 93 13.00 23.57 17.03
C ARG A 93 13.86 24.82 16.80
N ALA A 94 14.27 25.08 15.56
CA ALA A 94 15.04 26.28 15.23
C ALA A 94 14.21 27.55 15.48
N GLN A 95 12.93 27.55 15.14
CA GLN A 95 12.00 28.66 15.41
C GLN A 95 11.83 28.89 16.93
N GLN A 96 11.66 27.83 17.72
CA GLN A 96 11.57 27.93 19.18
C GLN A 96 12.86 28.49 19.80
N ALA A 97 14.02 28.04 19.33
CA ALA A 97 15.31 28.54 19.79
C ALA A 97 15.53 30.02 19.42
N ALA A 98 15.16 30.42 18.20
CA ALA A 98 15.24 31.81 17.76
C ALA A 98 14.30 32.73 18.57
N ALA A 99 13.07 32.28 18.86
CA ALA A 99 12.12 33.02 19.68
C ALA A 99 12.63 33.22 21.12
N ALA A 100 13.23 32.18 21.72
CA ALA A 100 13.83 32.26 23.05
C ALA A 100 15.05 33.21 23.09
N ALA A 101 15.90 33.19 22.06
CA ALA A 101 17.05 34.08 21.95
C ALA A 101 16.67 35.55 21.72
N SER A 102 15.49 35.82 21.15
CA SER A 102 14.99 37.17 20.86
C SER A 102 14.34 37.86 22.07
N GLY A 103 14.30 37.22 23.25
CA GLY A 103 13.83 37.83 24.50
C GLY A 103 12.32 38.13 24.55
N ALA A 104 11.52 37.60 23.61
CA ALA A 104 10.07 37.78 23.61
C ALA A 104 9.41 36.87 24.66
N ILE A 105 9.27 37.37 25.88
CA ILE A 105 8.46 36.76 26.95
C ILE A 105 6.98 36.90 26.54
N MET A 106 6.42 35.88 25.90
CA MET A 106 4.97 35.79 25.65
C MET A 106 4.30 35.10 26.84
N PRO A 107 3.40 35.77 27.59
CA PRO A 107 2.63 35.13 28.65
C PRO A 107 1.44 34.38 28.03
N GLY A 108 1.37 33.06 28.26
CA GLY A 108 0.19 32.23 27.97
C GLY A 108 0.36 31.23 26.82
N MET A 109 0.93 30.06 27.11
CA MET A 109 0.89 28.91 26.20
C MET A 109 -0.40 28.10 26.43
N PRO A 110 -1.24 27.82 25.42
CA PRO A 110 -2.13 26.67 25.48
C PRO A 110 -1.27 25.40 25.40
N GLN A 111 -1.51 24.47 26.31
CA GLN A 111 -0.82 23.19 26.42
C GLN A 111 -0.98 22.39 25.12
N GLN A 112 0.05 22.34 24.27
CA GLN A 112 0.04 21.51 23.06
C GLN A 112 0.29 20.06 23.45
N VAL A 113 -0.75 19.25 23.31
CA VAL A 113 -0.69 17.79 23.40
C VAL A 113 0.25 17.30 22.28
N PRO A 114 1.27 16.47 22.58
CA PRO A 114 2.17 15.96 21.56
C PRO A 114 1.39 15.20 20.48
N PRO A 115 1.82 15.26 19.20
CA PRO A 115 1.20 14.47 18.15
C PRO A 115 1.32 12.99 18.53
N GLN A 116 0.18 12.34 18.73
CA GLN A 116 0.15 10.91 18.98
C GLN A 116 0.69 10.21 17.73
N VAL A 117 1.80 9.50 17.91
CA VAL A 117 2.24 8.50 16.94
C VAL A 117 1.14 7.44 16.95
N PRO A 118 0.47 7.12 15.82
CA PRO A 118 -0.43 5.99 15.80
C PRO A 118 0.39 4.76 16.23
N ALA A 119 -0.07 4.11 17.29
CA ALA A 119 0.58 2.92 17.83
C ALA A 119 0.81 1.93 16.68
N ALA A 120 2.02 1.38 16.59
CA ALA A 120 2.29 0.25 15.72
C ALA A 120 1.23 -0.82 16.01
N HIS A 121 0.39 -1.12 15.02
CA HIS A 121 -0.56 -2.22 15.12
C HIS A 121 0.25 -3.48 15.44
N PRO A 122 -0.13 -4.27 16.47
CA PRO A 122 0.58 -5.49 16.79
C PRO A 122 0.50 -6.44 15.59
N SER A 123 1.69 -6.92 15.20
CA SER A 123 1.89 -8.01 14.26
C SER A 123 0.92 -9.15 14.58
N MET A 124 -0.09 -9.37 13.73
CA MET A 124 -0.84 -10.61 13.73
C MET A 124 0.03 -11.68 13.05
N ALA A 125 0.57 -12.56 13.89
CA ALA A 125 0.99 -13.89 13.50
C ALA A 125 -0.23 -14.81 13.36
#